data_AF-A0A537J527-F1
#
_entry.id   AF-A0A537J527-F1
#
_cell.length_a   1.000
_cell.length_b   1.000
_cell.length_c   1.000
_cell.angle_alpha   90.00
_cell.angle_beta   90.00
_cell.angle_gamma   90.00
#
_symmetry.space_group_name_H-M   'P 1'
#
loop_
_entity.id
_entity.type
_entity.pdbx_description
1 polymer ?
#
loop_
_entity_poly.entity_id
_entity_poly.type
_entity_poly.pdbx_seq_one_letter_code
_entity_poly.pdbx_strand_id
1 'polypeptide(L)' 'MKTRFKPKHNIKKGDSVVVIAGNDKDLAKPRTVKQVLVDEGKVIVEGVNMISRHTKPSAQNTKG' A
#
# COMPACT_ATOMS: atom_id res chain seq x y z
N MET A 1 3.99 22.75 -10.94
CA MET A 1 3.22 22.50 -9.69
C MET A 1 4.20 22.48 -8.51
N LYS A 2 3.89 23.16 -7.40
CA LYS A 2 4.84 23.54 -6.33
C LYS A 2 5.46 22.31 -5.62
N THR A 3 6.73 22.04 -5.86
CA THR A 3 7.53 20.98 -5.19
C THR A 3 8.13 21.41 -3.84
N ARG A 4 7.95 22.68 -3.45
CA ARG A 4 8.65 23.33 -2.32
C ARG A 4 8.21 22.89 -0.93
N PHE A 5 7.00 22.33 -0.77
CA PHE A 5 6.45 21.92 0.53
C PHE A 5 5.98 20.46 0.57
N LYS A 6 6.44 19.60 -0.36
CA LYS A 6 6.05 18.19 -0.31
C LYS A 6 6.75 17.49 0.87
N PRO A 7 6.02 16.75 1.73
CA PRO A 7 6.64 15.96 2.79
C PRO A 7 7.62 14.95 2.22
N LYS A 8 8.83 14.93 2.78
CA LYS A 8 9.90 14.03 2.36
C LYS A 8 9.71 12.67 3.03
N HIS A 9 9.48 11.64 2.21
CA HIS A 9 9.36 10.26 2.68
C HIS A 9 10.67 9.52 2.43
N ASN A 10 11.07 8.67 3.39
CA ASN A 10 12.30 7.87 3.28
C ASN A 10 12.09 6.52 2.58
N ILE A 11 10.85 6.19 2.20
CA ILE A 11 10.45 4.91 1.61
C ILE A 11 10.25 5.09 0.11
N LYS A 12 10.81 4.18 -0.69
CA LYS A 12 10.67 4.12 -2.14
C LYS A 12 9.89 2.88 -2.59
N LYS A 13 9.42 2.91 -3.83
CA LYS A 13 8.83 1.74 -4.48
C LYS A 13 9.90 0.65 -4.63
N GLY A 14 9.58 -0.58 -4.21
CA GLY A 14 10.49 -1.72 -4.23
C GLY A 14 11.28 -1.96 -2.93
N ASP A 15 11.18 -1.06 -1.95
CA ASP A 15 11.84 -1.27 -0.66
C ASP A 15 11.17 -2.40 0.13
N SER A 16 11.96 -3.10 0.94
CA SER A 16 11.49 -4.08 1.92
C SER A 16 11.26 -3.40 3.26
N VAL A 17 10.03 -3.47 3.77
CA VAL A 17 9.61 -2.82 5.00
C VAL A 17 8.89 -3.81 5.92
N VAL A 18 8.95 -3.55 7.23
CA VAL A 18 8.20 -4.30 8.25
C VAL A 18 7.10 -3.44 8.84
N VAL A 19 5.99 -4.06 9.23
CA VAL A 19 4.84 -3.35 9.81
C VAL A 19 4.97 -3.34 11.32
N ILE A 20 5.19 -2.16 11.91
CA ILE A 20 5.51 -2.01 13.34
C ILE A 20 4.24 -1.99 14.22
N ALA A 21 3.11 -1.56 13.67
CA ALA A 21 1.85 -1.38 14.40
C ALA A 21 0.62 -1.64 13.51
N GLY A 22 -0.54 -1.88 14.15
CA GLY A 22 -1.82 -2.16 13.50
C GLY A 22 -2.14 -3.66 13.38
N ASN A 23 -3.22 -3.98 12.66
CA ASN A 23 -3.72 -5.36 12.51
C ASN A 23 -2.74 -6.27 11.77
N ASP A 24 -1.98 -5.71 10.83
CA ASP A 24 -0.96 -6.42 10.05
C ASP A 24 0.44 -6.35 10.66
N LYS A 25 0.55 -6.02 11.96
CA LYS A 25 1.85 -5.92 12.66
C LYS A 25 2.60 -7.25 12.60
N ASP A 26 3.75 -7.22 11.95
CA ASP A 26 4.68 -8.33 11.86
C ASP A 26 6.09 -7.77 11.68
N LEU A 27 6.92 -7.99 12.69
CA LEU A 27 8.31 -7.52 12.74
C LEU A 27 9.29 -8.53 12.13
N ALA A 28 8.87 -9.78 11.95
CA ALA A 28 9.71 -10.85 11.41
C ALA A 28 9.57 -10.98 9.89
N LYS A 29 8.45 -10.54 9.33
CA LYS A 29 8.16 -10.66 7.90
C LYS A 29 8.41 -9.36 7.13
N PRO A 30 9.52 -9.24 6.37
CA PRO A 30 9.69 -8.14 5.43
C PRO A 30 8.67 -8.27 4.28
N ARG A 31 8.10 -7.13 3.89
CA ARG A 31 7.12 -7.03 2.79
C ARG A 31 7.57 -5.96 1.81
N THR A 32 7.24 -6.15 0.53
CA THR A 32 7.64 -5.22 -0.53
C THR A 32 6.65 -4.07 -0.69
N VAL A 33 7.18 -2.86 -0.95
CA VAL A 33 6.38 -1.68 -1.28
C VAL A 33 5.98 -1.67 -2.76
N LYS A 34 4.67 -1.71 -3.05
CA LYS A 34 4.11 -1.62 -4.42
C LYS A 34 4.09 -0.20 -4.96
N GLN A 35 3.64 0.75 -4.14
CA GLN A 35 3.47 2.15 -4.54
C GLN A 35 3.55 3.09 -3.35
N VAL A 36 4.09 4.27 -3.58
CA VAL A 36 4.12 5.38 -2.61
C VAL A 36 3.18 6.47 -3.10
N LEU A 37 2.18 6.81 -2.29
CA LEU A 37 1.21 7.88 -2.53
C LEU A 37 1.70 9.13 -1.78
N VAL A 38 2.62 9.86 -2.41
CA VAL A 38 3.31 11.01 -1.79
C VAL A 38 2.33 12.12 -1.41
N ASP A 39 1.28 12.32 -2.21
CA ASP A 39 0.31 13.39 -1.99
C ASP A 39 -0.62 13.10 -0.80
N GLU A 40 -0.90 11.82 -0.51
CA GLU A 40 -1.71 11.38 0.64
C GLU A 40 -0.86 11.00 1.87
N GLY A 41 0.46 10.92 1.73
CA GLY A 41 1.35 10.42 2.77
C GLY A 41 1.17 8.94 3.10
N LYS A 42 0.70 8.13 2.15
CA LYS A 42 0.41 6.70 2.34
C LYS A 42 1.32 5.81 1.47
N VAL A 43 1.48 4.56 1.89
CA VAL A 43 2.27 3.56 1.16
C VAL A 43 1.44 2.29 1.02
N ILE A 44 1.46 1.70 -0.18
CA ILE A 44 0.81 0.42 -0.47
C ILE A 44 1.88 -0.67 -0.36
N VAL A 45 1.71 -1.55 0.63
CA VAL A 45 2.59 -2.68 0.92
C VAL A 45 1.88 -3.98 0.59
N GLU A 46 2.60 -4.97 0.08
CA GLU A 46 2.02 -6.26 -0.29
C GLU A 46 1.39 -6.99 0.89
N GLY A 47 0.15 -7.48 0.70
CA GLY A 47 -0.55 -8.29 1.68
C GLY A 47 -0.90 -7.58 2.99
N VAL A 48 -0.78 -6.24 3.05
CA VAL A 48 -1.19 -5.42 4.19
C VAL A 48 -2.58 -4.83 3.90
N ASN A 49 -3.44 -4.77 4.91
CA ASN A 49 -4.77 -4.16 4.85
C ASN A 49 -5.66 -4.78 3.73
N MET A 50 -5.66 -6.11 3.65
CA MET A 50 -6.53 -6.83 2.72
C MET A 50 -7.98 -6.77 3.19
N ILE A 51 -8.87 -6.27 2.34
CA ILE A 51 -10.29 -6.15 2.63
C ILE A 51 -11.06 -6.83 1.50
N SER A 52 -11.99 -7.72 1.87
CA SER A 52 -12.94 -8.28 0.92
C SER A 52 -13.95 -7.22 0.52
N ARG A 53 -14.06 -6.95 -0.78
CA ARG A 53 -15.11 -6.10 -1.35
C ARG A 53 -15.92 -6.97 -2.30
N HIS A 54 -17.22 -7.03 -2.11
CA HIS A 54 -18.11 -7.64 -3.10
C HIS A 54 -18.21 -6.72 -4.32
N THR A 55 -17.91 -7.25 -5.50
CA THR A 55 -18.01 -6.53 -6.77
C THR A 55 -19.09 -7.18 -7.63
N LYS A 56 -19.99 -6.38 -8.20
CA LYS A 56 -20.96 -6.91 -9.17
C LYS A 56 -20.20 -7.52 -10.36
N PRO A 57 -20.60 -8.69 -10.85
CA PRO A 57 -19.98 -9.28 -12.04
C PRO A 57 -20.15 -8.32 -13.22
N SER A 58 -19.06 -8.13 -13.96
CA SER A 58 -19.03 -7.29 -15.17
C SER A 58 -18.64 -8.15 -16.37
N ALA A 59 -18.80 -7.65 -17.59
CA ALA A 59 -18.45 -8.40 -18.81
C ALA A 59 -16.98 -8.87 -18.83
N GLN A 60 -16.07 -8.16 -18.15
CA GLN A 60 -14.66 -8.54 -18.00
C GLN A 60 -14.40 -9.52 -16.86
N ASN A 61 -15.34 -9.64 -15.91
CA ASN A 61 -15.20 -10.51 -14.74
C ASN A 61 -16.55 -11.16 -14.41
N THR A 62 -16.90 -12.19 -15.19
CA THR A 62 -18.22 -12.82 -15.21
C THR A 62 -18.48 -13.74 -14.01
N LYS A 63 -17.45 -14.09 -13.24
CA LYS A 63 -17.55 -15.08 -12.15
C LYS A 63 -17.88 -14.53 -10.76
N GLY A 64 -18.04 -13.21 -10.59
CA GLY A 64 -18.50 -12.60 -9.33
C GLY A 64 -17.44 -12.59 -8.24
#